data_AF-A0A9J6FR42-F1
#
_entry.id   AF-A0A9J6FR42-F1
#
_cell.length_a   1.000
_cell.length_b   1.000
_cell.length_c   1.000
_cell.angle_alpha   90.00
_cell.angle_beta   90.00
_cell.angle_gamma   90.00
#
_symmetry.space_group_name_H-M   'P 1'
#
loop_
_entity.id
_entity.type
_entity.pdbx_description
1 polymer ?
#
loop_
_entity_poly.entity_id
_entity_poly.type
_entity_poly.pdbx_seq_one_letter_code
_entity_poly.pdbx_strand_id
1 'polypeptide(L)'
;MFRNKGWFSGGLWKPKNPHSLEHLKYLYHLLSKNQTVTEQNKGILVETLRSIAEILIWGDQNDSTVFDFFLEKNMLSFFLKIMKQKCGRYVCVQLLQTLNILFENIRNETSLYYLLSNNHVNSIIVHKFDFLRRRGMVEYHGWQVPLPNVMAYYISFLKTLSLKLNNHTIHFFYNEHTNDFPLYTEAIKFFNHNESMVRIAVRTLTLNVFKGKPVSFSLVLQTTAHNQQP
;
A
#
# COMPACT_ATOMS: atom_id res chain seq x y z
N MET A 1 38.57 -2.26 5.11
CA MET A 1 38.26 -0.83 5.33
C MET A 1 37.82 -0.22 4.00
N PHE A 2 36.52 -0.24 3.70
CA PHE A 2 35.97 0.40 2.49
C PHE A 2 34.86 1.35 2.91
N ARG A 3 35.24 2.62 3.06
CA ARG A 3 34.36 3.74 3.37
C ARG A 3 33.85 4.24 2.02
N ASN A 4 32.64 3.84 1.64
CA ASN A 4 32.02 4.36 0.42
C ASN A 4 31.52 5.79 0.69
N LYS A 5 32.36 6.77 0.38
CA LYS A 5 32.03 8.20 0.35
C LYS A 5 31.48 8.53 -1.04
N GLY A 6 30.31 9.16 -1.08
CA GLY A 6 29.97 10.11 -2.15
C GLY A 6 28.66 9.85 -2.88
N TRP A 7 27.57 10.43 -2.38
CA TRP A 7 26.67 11.29 -3.17
C TRP A 7 25.55 11.86 -2.27
N PHE A 8 25.85 12.94 -1.55
CA PHE A 8 24.83 13.83 -1.02
C PHE A 8 25.28 15.27 -1.24
N SER A 9 25.14 15.73 -2.48
CA SER A 9 25.20 17.15 -2.81
C SER A 9 23.82 17.77 -2.58
N GLY A 10 23.72 18.64 -1.57
CA GLY A 10 22.52 19.44 -1.27
C GLY A 10 21.93 19.23 0.13
N GLY A 11 22.66 19.65 1.16
CA GLY A 11 22.13 20.48 2.25
C GLY A 11 21.16 19.90 3.28
N LEU A 12 20.95 18.58 3.35
CA LEU A 12 20.10 17.99 4.39
C LEU A 12 20.84 16.82 5.05
N TRP A 13 21.37 17.04 6.26
CA TRP A 13 22.00 16.00 7.04
C TRP A 13 20.94 15.00 7.50
N LYS A 14 21.18 13.69 7.33
CA LYS A 14 20.29 12.65 7.85
C LYS A 14 20.18 12.82 9.38
N PRO A 15 18.98 13.11 9.92
CA PRO A 15 18.83 13.27 11.37
C PRO A 15 19.20 11.98 12.10
N LYS A 16 19.80 12.12 13.29
CA LYS A 16 20.22 10.97 14.11
C LYS A 16 19.04 10.23 14.73
N ASN A 17 17.98 10.96 15.10
CA ASN A 17 16.77 10.38 15.65
C ASN A 17 15.85 9.95 14.49
N PRO A 18 15.55 8.65 14.31
CA PRO A 18 14.59 8.19 13.30
C PRO A 18 13.14 8.53 13.64
N HIS A 19 12.84 8.83 14.91
CA HIS A 19 11.50 9.18 15.41
C HIS A 19 11.41 10.68 15.69
N SER A 20 11.48 11.50 14.64
CA SER A 20 11.32 12.95 14.75
C SER A 20 10.75 13.58 13.48
N LEU A 21 10.03 14.68 13.61
CA LEU A 21 9.46 15.42 12.48
C LEU A 21 10.53 15.86 11.46
N GLU A 22 11.74 16.18 11.91
CA GLU A 22 12.90 16.52 11.08
C GLU A 22 13.32 15.33 10.23
N HIS A 23 13.24 14.11 10.76
CA HIS A 23 13.49 12.90 10.00
C HIS A 23 12.46 12.75 8.87
N LEU A 24 11.17 12.94 9.15
CA LEU A 24 10.14 12.90 8.11
C LEU A 24 10.34 13.99 7.05
N LYS A 25 10.69 15.22 7.45
CA LYS A 25 11.04 16.32 6.52
C LYS A 25 12.22 15.93 5.61
N TYR A 26 13.22 15.24 6.16
CA TYR A 26 14.32 14.70 5.39
C TYR A 26 13.87 13.63 4.38
N LEU A 27 13.04 12.68 4.80
CA LEU A 27 12.49 11.65 3.92
C LEU A 27 11.61 12.24 2.80
N TYR A 28 10.81 13.27 3.12
CA TYR A 28 10.04 14.03 2.14
C TYR A 28 10.92 14.67 1.06
N HIS A 29 12.05 15.27 1.46
CA HIS A 29 13.01 15.83 0.51
C HIS A 29 13.62 14.76 -0.39
N LEU A 30 13.94 13.58 0.15
CA LEU A 30 14.43 12.45 -0.65
C LEU A 30 13.40 12.00 -1.69
N LEU A 31 12.13 11.86 -1.32
CA LEU A 31 11.05 11.55 -2.27
C LEU A 31 10.88 12.64 -3.33
N SER A 32 10.93 13.90 -2.91
CA SER A 32 10.77 15.06 -3.80
C SER A 32 11.90 15.16 -4.85
N LYS A 33 13.12 14.79 -4.48
CA LYS A 33 14.26 14.72 -5.41
C LYS A 33 14.25 13.49 -6.31
N ASN A 34 13.66 12.38 -5.87
CA ASN A 34 13.70 11.09 -6.57
C ASN A 34 12.30 10.68 -7.08
N GLN A 35 11.60 11.60 -7.74
CA GLN A 35 10.23 11.32 -8.20
C GLN A 35 10.15 10.25 -9.29
N THR A 36 11.18 10.14 -10.14
CA THR A 36 11.26 9.14 -11.21
C THR A 36 12.14 7.97 -10.77
N VAL A 37 11.63 6.75 -10.84
CA VAL A 37 12.38 5.54 -10.45
C VAL A 37 13.40 5.19 -11.52
N THR A 38 14.64 5.00 -11.09
CA THR A 38 15.76 4.52 -11.90
C THR A 38 16.47 3.37 -11.19
N GLU A 39 17.26 2.61 -11.93
CA GLU A 39 18.05 1.51 -11.34
C GLU A 39 19.03 1.99 -10.26
N GLN A 40 19.47 3.25 -10.35
CA GLN A 40 20.40 3.88 -9.40
C GLN A 40 19.72 4.33 -8.11
N ASN A 41 18.45 4.77 -8.16
CA ASN A 41 17.77 5.33 -6.99
C ASN A 41 16.75 4.38 -6.34
N LYS A 42 16.39 3.27 -6.99
CA LYS A 42 15.36 2.33 -6.49
C LYS A 42 15.63 1.83 -5.06
N GLY A 43 16.89 1.58 -4.71
CA GLY A 43 17.25 1.15 -3.35
C GLY A 43 17.01 2.23 -2.30
N ILE A 44 17.36 3.48 -2.63
CA ILE A 44 17.14 4.64 -1.75
C ILE A 44 15.64 4.88 -1.57
N LEU A 45 14.86 4.79 -2.66
CA LEU A 45 13.40 4.94 -2.60
C LEU A 45 12.75 3.88 -1.72
N VAL A 46 13.12 2.62 -1.90
CA VAL A 46 12.61 1.51 -1.07
C VAL A 46 12.87 1.74 0.40
N GLU A 47 14.10 2.12 0.76
CA GLU A 47 14.45 2.38 2.16
C GLU A 47 13.77 3.64 2.72
N THR A 48 13.57 4.65 1.88
CA THR A 48 12.84 5.88 2.24
C THR A 48 11.38 5.56 2.53
N LEU A 49 10.72 4.75 1.69
CA LEU A 49 9.34 4.32 1.88
C LEU A 49 9.18 3.51 3.16
N ARG A 50 10.11 2.59 3.44
CA ARG A 50 10.14 1.81 4.69
C ARG A 50 10.26 2.71 5.92
N SER A 51 11.21 3.64 5.90
CA SER A 51 11.42 4.60 6.99
C SER A 51 10.20 5.50 7.21
N ILE A 52 9.47 5.88 6.14
CA ILE A 52 8.23 6.66 6.25
C ILE A 52 7.15 5.86 6.98
N ALA A 53 6.93 4.58 6.65
CA ALA A 53 5.94 3.80 7.38
C ALA A 53 6.32 3.63 8.86
N GLU A 54 7.60 3.39 9.15
CA GLU A 54 8.11 3.26 10.52
C GLU A 54 7.82 4.52 11.36
N ILE A 55 8.21 5.71 10.86
CA ILE A 55 7.96 6.96 11.58
C ILE A 55 6.47 7.30 11.65
N LEU A 56 5.64 6.94 10.66
CA LEU A 56 4.19 7.16 10.73
C LEU A 56 3.52 6.29 11.78
N ILE A 57 3.91 5.02 11.90
CA ILE A 57 3.39 4.11 12.92
C ILE A 57 3.79 4.60 14.32
N TRP A 58 5.01 5.12 14.46
CA TRP A 58 5.45 5.74 15.71
C TRP A 58 4.68 7.03 15.98
N GLY A 59 4.57 7.93 15.01
CA GLY A 59 3.89 9.23 15.12
C GLY A 59 2.41 9.08 15.49
N ASP A 60 1.73 8.08 14.92
CA ASP A 60 0.33 7.74 15.24
C ASP A 60 0.07 7.53 16.73
N GLN A 61 1.08 7.04 17.45
CA GLN A 61 0.99 6.67 18.86
C GLN A 61 1.69 7.66 19.80
N ASN A 62 2.61 8.48 19.29
CA ASN A 62 3.54 9.26 20.14
C ASN A 62 3.57 10.76 19.80
N ASP A 63 3.37 11.15 18.54
CA ASP A 63 3.52 12.54 18.08
C ASP A 63 2.70 12.79 16.82
N SER A 64 1.52 13.42 16.99
CA SER A 64 0.60 13.70 15.88
C SER A 64 1.19 14.66 14.84
N THR A 65 2.18 15.48 15.21
CA THR A 65 2.78 16.46 14.28
C THR A 65 3.48 15.80 13.10
N VAL A 66 3.98 14.58 13.29
CA VAL A 66 4.51 13.73 12.22
C VAL A 66 3.43 13.43 11.18
N PHE A 67 2.24 13.04 11.66
CA PHE A 67 1.13 12.68 10.80
C PHE A 67 0.54 13.92 10.10
N ASP A 68 0.39 15.02 10.84
CA ASP A 68 -0.07 16.31 10.30
C ASP A 68 0.82 16.76 9.13
N PHE A 69 2.14 16.69 9.29
CA PHE A 69 3.08 17.02 8.21
C PHE A 69 2.97 16.08 7.01
N PHE A 70 2.82 14.77 7.24
CA PHE A 70 2.63 13.80 6.17
C PHE A 70 1.39 14.10 5.31
N LEU A 71 0.30 14.49 5.96
CA LEU A 71 -0.95 14.86 5.32
C LEU A 71 -0.84 16.21 4.60
N GLU A 72 -0.28 17.24 5.25
CA GLU A 72 -0.08 18.57 4.69
C GLU A 72 0.74 18.53 3.39
N LYS A 73 1.78 17.67 3.35
CA LYS A 73 2.60 17.48 2.15
C LYS A 73 2.05 16.45 1.16
N ASN A 74 0.86 15.91 1.42
CA ASN A 74 0.20 14.89 0.61
C ASN A 74 1.15 13.74 0.22
N MET A 75 1.94 13.26 1.20
CA MET A 75 3.07 12.36 0.93
C MET A 75 2.64 11.00 0.38
N LEU A 76 1.43 10.53 0.72
CA LEU A 76 0.84 9.31 0.16
C LEU A 76 0.72 9.36 -1.37
N SER A 77 0.56 10.55 -1.95
CA SER A 77 0.52 10.71 -3.42
C SER A 77 1.83 10.31 -4.10
N PHE A 78 2.98 10.43 -3.42
CA PHE A 78 4.27 9.98 -3.95
C PHE A 78 4.30 8.45 -4.09
N PHE A 79 3.71 7.72 -3.14
CA PHE A 79 3.63 6.26 -3.18
C PHE A 79 2.86 5.82 -4.43
N LEU A 80 1.72 6.46 -4.70
CA LEU A 80 0.91 6.22 -5.89
C LEU A 80 1.65 6.58 -7.19
N LYS A 81 2.33 7.73 -7.23
CA LYS A 81 3.11 8.16 -8.40
C LYS A 81 4.25 7.19 -8.72
N ILE A 82 4.95 6.70 -7.70
CA ILE A 82 6.04 5.71 -7.84
C ILE A 82 5.45 4.37 -8.32
N MET A 83 4.33 3.94 -7.74
CA MET A 83 3.64 2.70 -8.12
C MET A 83 3.20 2.69 -9.58
N LYS A 84 2.71 3.82 -10.10
CA LYS A 84 2.25 3.97 -11.49
C LYS A 84 3.39 3.95 -12.51
N GLN A 85 4.64 4.12 -12.09
CA GLN A 85 5.79 4.05 -12.99
C GLN A 85 6.16 2.60 -13.30
N LYS A 86 6.91 2.40 -14.39
CA LYS A 86 7.58 1.13 -14.71
C LYS A 86 8.77 0.89 -13.77
N CYS A 87 8.53 0.92 -12.46
CA CYS A 87 9.53 0.86 -11.39
C CYS A 87 10.09 -0.56 -11.12
N GLY A 88 9.62 -1.56 -11.87
CA GLY A 88 9.99 -2.95 -11.68
C GLY A 88 9.25 -3.62 -10.51
N ARG A 89 9.46 -4.94 -10.37
CA ARG A 89 8.75 -5.76 -9.37
C ARG A 89 9.11 -5.37 -7.94
N TYR A 90 10.40 -5.15 -7.73
CA TYR A 90 10.98 -4.92 -6.41
C TYR A 90 10.36 -3.71 -5.71
N VAL A 91 10.33 -2.55 -6.40
CA VAL A 91 9.76 -1.31 -5.84
C VAL A 91 8.26 -1.45 -5.61
N CYS A 92 7.53 -2.06 -6.54
CA CYS A 92 6.10 -2.29 -6.41
C CYS A 92 5.73 -3.19 -5.22
N VAL A 93 6.47 -4.29 -5.03
CA VAL A 93 6.30 -5.20 -3.88
C VAL A 93 6.58 -4.46 -2.58
N GLN A 94 7.68 -3.71 -2.53
CA GLN A 94 8.01 -2.93 -1.34
C GLN A 94 6.92 -1.92 -0.99
N LEU A 95 6.39 -1.19 -1.97
CA LEU A 95 5.30 -0.22 -1.75
C LEU A 95 4.07 -0.90 -1.14
N LEU A 96 3.66 -2.04 -1.68
CA LEU A 96 2.53 -2.81 -1.16
C LEU A 96 2.80 -3.32 0.27
N GLN A 97 4.00 -3.81 0.55
CA GLN A 97 4.39 -4.24 1.90
C GLN A 97 4.39 -3.08 2.90
N THR A 98 4.97 -1.95 2.52
CA THR A 98 5.03 -0.74 3.34
C THR A 98 3.63 -0.23 3.67
N LEU A 99 2.74 -0.17 2.67
CA LEU A 99 1.33 0.20 2.88
C LEU A 99 0.60 -0.81 3.77
N ASN A 100 0.84 -2.11 3.55
CA ASN A 100 0.24 -3.17 4.35
C ASN A 100 0.61 -3.03 5.83
N ILE A 101 1.90 -2.86 6.13
CA ILE A 101 2.41 -2.68 7.50
C ILE A 101 1.84 -1.40 8.12
N LEU A 102 1.78 -0.30 7.35
CA LEU A 102 1.20 0.96 7.83
C LEU A 102 -0.26 0.75 8.25
N PHE A 103 -1.12 0.26 7.35
CA PHE A 103 -2.54 0.08 7.67
C PHE A 103 -2.76 -0.94 8.78
N GLU A 104 -1.96 -2.00 8.87
CA GLU A 104 -2.07 -2.97 9.96
C GLU A 104 -1.81 -2.33 11.33
N ASN A 105 -0.88 -1.38 11.42
CA ASN A 105 -0.38 -0.84 12.68
C ASN A 105 -0.93 0.54 13.08
N ILE A 106 -1.62 1.27 12.18
CA ILE A 106 -2.35 2.49 12.59
C ILE A 106 -3.50 2.11 13.53
N ARG A 107 -3.54 2.80 14.67
CA ARG A 107 -4.50 2.60 15.77
C ARG A 107 -5.38 3.82 15.99
N ASN A 108 -4.87 5.03 15.73
CA ASN A 108 -5.67 6.24 15.87
C ASN A 108 -6.72 6.32 14.75
N GLU A 109 -7.98 6.52 15.14
CA GLU A 109 -9.10 6.57 14.19
C GLU A 109 -9.04 7.80 13.28
N THR A 110 -8.64 8.95 13.81
CA THR A 110 -8.46 10.19 13.05
C THR A 110 -7.37 10.02 11.99
N SER A 111 -6.22 9.44 12.35
CA SER A 111 -5.15 9.12 11.40
C SER A 111 -5.63 8.18 10.29
N LEU A 112 -6.37 7.13 10.65
CA LEU A 112 -6.95 6.19 9.69
C LEU A 112 -7.90 6.90 8.74
N TYR A 113 -8.81 7.74 9.25
CA TYR A 113 -9.77 8.46 8.43
C TYR A 113 -9.07 9.39 7.46
N TYR A 114 -8.03 10.10 7.89
CA TYR A 114 -7.26 10.95 6.98
C TYR A 114 -6.57 10.17 5.87
N LEU A 115 -5.98 9.01 6.16
CA LEU A 115 -5.36 8.17 5.13
C LEU A 115 -6.38 7.70 4.08
N LEU A 116 -7.60 7.39 4.50
CA LEU A 116 -8.67 6.90 3.63
C LEU A 116 -9.35 8.03 2.85
N SER A 117 -9.45 9.24 3.41
CA SER A 117 -10.29 10.34 2.89
C SER A 117 -9.85 10.91 1.53
N ASN A 118 -8.55 10.86 1.18
CA ASN A 118 -8.04 11.49 -0.05
C ASN A 118 -8.06 10.57 -1.29
N ASN A 119 -8.81 9.46 -1.23
CA ASN A 119 -9.02 8.52 -2.33
C ASN A 119 -7.75 7.85 -2.94
N HIS A 120 -6.56 8.11 -2.38
CA HIS A 120 -5.30 7.48 -2.80
C HIS A 120 -5.35 5.96 -2.60
N VAL A 121 -5.97 5.51 -1.50
CA VAL A 121 -6.12 4.09 -1.20
C VAL A 121 -6.98 3.39 -2.25
N ASN A 122 -8.14 3.94 -2.63
CA ASN A 122 -8.93 3.41 -3.73
C ASN A 122 -8.17 3.43 -5.05
N SER A 123 -7.37 4.48 -5.31
CA SER A 123 -6.51 4.54 -6.49
C SER A 123 -5.46 3.42 -6.53
N ILE A 124 -4.97 2.98 -5.37
CA ILE A 124 -4.06 1.82 -5.24
C ILE A 124 -4.84 0.51 -5.43
N ILE A 125 -6.04 0.40 -4.86
CA ILE A 125 -6.91 -0.78 -5.01
C ILE A 125 -7.18 -1.04 -6.50
N VAL A 126 -7.62 -0.05 -7.26
CA VAL A 126 -7.99 -0.23 -8.68
C VAL A 126 -6.80 -0.23 -9.64
N HIS A 127 -5.58 -0.03 -9.12
CA HIS A 127 -4.37 -0.01 -9.93
C HIS A 127 -4.19 -1.32 -10.70
N LYS A 128 -3.89 -1.21 -11.99
CA LYS A 128 -3.72 -2.36 -12.88
C LYS A 128 -2.31 -2.92 -12.76
N PHE A 129 -2.08 -3.70 -11.72
CA PHE A 129 -0.83 -4.43 -11.54
C PHE A 129 -0.64 -5.49 -12.63
N ASP A 130 0.59 -5.61 -13.14
CA ASP A 130 0.97 -6.72 -14.01
C ASP A 130 1.25 -7.98 -13.17
N PHE A 131 0.20 -8.81 -13.00
CA PHE A 131 0.27 -10.12 -12.37
C PHE A 131 0.72 -11.24 -13.31
N LEU A 132 0.83 -10.96 -14.62
CA LEU A 132 1.14 -11.96 -15.66
C LEU A 132 2.63 -12.25 -15.78
N ARG A 133 3.50 -11.38 -15.26
CA ARG A 133 4.93 -11.66 -15.08
C ARG A 133 5.21 -12.76 -14.01
N ARG A 134 4.27 -13.68 -13.81
CA ARG A 134 4.13 -14.70 -12.76
C ARG A 134 5.23 -15.77 -12.72
N ARG A 135 6.13 -15.84 -13.71
CA ARG A 135 7.12 -16.92 -13.89
C ARG A 135 8.52 -16.41 -14.23
N GLY A 136 9.03 -15.46 -13.47
CA GLY A 136 10.48 -15.26 -13.45
C GLY A 136 11.06 -16.11 -12.34
N MET A 137 11.84 -17.13 -12.69
CA MET A 137 12.79 -17.75 -11.77
C MET A 137 14.08 -16.94 -11.83
N VAL A 138 14.74 -16.75 -10.70
CA VAL A 138 16.12 -16.23 -10.69
C VAL A 138 17.00 -17.35 -10.15
N GLU A 139 18.09 -17.64 -10.86
CA GLU A 139 19.14 -18.48 -10.31
C GLU A 139 19.90 -17.70 -9.24
N TYR A 140 19.88 -18.22 -8.02
CA TYR A 140 20.67 -17.72 -6.91
C TYR A 140 21.47 -18.88 -6.34
N HIS A 141 22.80 -18.81 -6.44
CA HIS A 141 23.72 -19.87 -6.01
C HIS A 141 23.34 -21.28 -6.54
N GLY A 142 22.92 -21.37 -7.81
CA GLY A 142 22.52 -22.64 -8.43
C GLY A 142 21.12 -23.15 -8.06
N TRP A 143 20.37 -22.41 -7.22
CA TRP A 143 18.98 -22.71 -6.89
C TRP A 143 18.02 -21.80 -7.66
N GLN A 144 16.96 -22.36 -8.23
CA GLN A 144 15.87 -21.57 -8.80
C GLN A 144 14.96 -21.07 -7.68
N VAL A 145 14.98 -19.76 -7.44
CA VAL A 145 14.14 -19.12 -6.44
C VAL A 145 12.98 -18.41 -7.14
N PRO A 146 11.72 -18.65 -6.73
CA PRO A 146 10.57 -17.95 -7.30
C PRO A 146 10.60 -16.47 -6.90
N LEU A 147 10.43 -15.58 -7.87
CA LEU A 147 10.37 -14.15 -7.60
C LEU A 147 9.14 -13.77 -6.75
N PRO A 148 9.23 -12.71 -5.92
CA PRO A 148 8.11 -12.26 -5.09
C PRO A 148 6.86 -11.96 -5.94
N ASN A 149 5.75 -12.63 -5.63
CA ASN A 149 4.53 -12.48 -6.41
C ASN A 149 3.80 -11.18 -6.00
N VAL A 150 3.81 -10.16 -6.87
CA VAL A 150 3.07 -8.88 -6.67
C VAL A 150 1.61 -9.14 -6.28
N MET A 151 0.98 -10.16 -6.85
CA MET A 151 -0.40 -10.54 -6.54
C MET A 151 -0.58 -10.95 -5.07
N ALA A 152 0.36 -11.69 -4.49
CA ALA A 152 0.25 -12.10 -3.09
C ALA A 152 0.29 -10.89 -2.15
N TYR A 153 1.19 -9.93 -2.41
CA TYR A 153 1.25 -8.67 -1.64
C TYR A 153 0.02 -7.81 -1.86
N TYR A 154 -0.50 -7.75 -3.08
CA TYR A 154 -1.72 -7.03 -3.40
C TYR A 154 -2.93 -7.62 -2.66
N ILE A 155 -3.13 -8.94 -2.71
CA ILE A 155 -4.22 -9.62 -2.01
C ILE A 155 -4.07 -9.47 -0.49
N SER A 156 -2.85 -9.54 0.04
CA SER A 156 -2.57 -9.24 1.45
C SER A 156 -2.98 -7.81 1.80
N PHE A 157 -2.63 -6.84 0.96
CA PHE A 157 -3.00 -5.44 1.15
C PHE A 157 -4.53 -5.25 1.15
N LEU A 158 -5.25 -5.82 0.19
CA LEU A 158 -6.72 -5.78 0.17
C LEU A 158 -7.31 -6.40 1.44
N LYS A 159 -6.79 -7.57 1.88
CA LYS A 159 -7.23 -8.22 3.12
C LYS A 159 -7.01 -7.30 4.32
N THR A 160 -5.86 -6.64 4.44
CA THR A 160 -5.56 -5.71 5.54
C THR A 160 -6.51 -4.53 5.56
N LEU A 161 -6.82 -3.94 4.40
CA LEU A 161 -7.84 -2.89 4.32
C LEU A 161 -9.21 -3.39 4.76
N SER A 162 -9.58 -4.63 4.39
CA SER A 162 -10.87 -5.22 4.80
C SER A 162 -11.01 -5.37 6.31
N LEU A 163 -9.90 -5.56 7.04
CA LEU A 163 -9.90 -5.65 8.51
C LEU A 163 -10.14 -4.28 9.18
N LYS A 164 -9.97 -3.18 8.44
CA LYS A 164 -10.27 -1.82 8.90
C LYS A 164 -11.70 -1.37 8.60
N LEU A 165 -12.52 -2.21 7.98
CA LEU A 165 -13.92 -1.91 7.70
C LEU A 165 -14.77 -1.92 8.98
N ASN A 166 -15.55 -0.87 9.15
CA ASN A 166 -16.61 -0.72 10.14
C ASN A 166 -17.72 0.18 9.56
N ASN A 167 -18.76 0.46 10.35
CA ASN A 167 -19.91 1.26 9.92
C ASN A 167 -19.53 2.67 9.42
N HIS A 168 -18.40 3.20 9.86
CA HIS A 168 -17.91 4.53 9.47
C HIS A 168 -16.94 4.45 8.28
N THR A 169 -15.98 3.52 8.33
CA THR A 169 -14.91 3.44 7.31
C THR A 169 -15.38 2.81 6.00
N ILE A 170 -16.46 2.04 6.00
CA ILE A 170 -17.01 1.40 4.80
C ILE A 170 -17.34 2.43 3.71
N HIS A 171 -17.77 3.63 4.09
CA HIS A 171 -18.10 4.71 3.16
C HIS A 171 -16.88 5.23 2.38
N PHE A 172 -15.66 5.12 2.92
CA PHE A 172 -14.45 5.50 2.17
C PHE A 172 -14.14 4.57 1.00
N PHE A 173 -14.68 3.34 1.02
CA PHE A 173 -14.47 2.35 -0.04
C PHE A 173 -15.68 2.21 -0.97
N TYR A 174 -16.70 3.05 -0.81
CA TYR A 174 -17.92 3.00 -1.59
C TYR A 174 -18.09 4.26 -2.42
N ASN A 175 -18.41 4.07 -3.70
CA ASN A 175 -18.80 5.15 -4.58
C ASN A 175 -20.31 5.07 -4.84
N GLU A 176 -21.07 5.97 -4.21
CA GLU A 176 -22.53 6.06 -4.35
C GLU A 176 -22.96 6.40 -5.77
N HIS A 177 -22.19 7.20 -6.51
CA HIS A 177 -22.53 7.64 -7.86
C HIS A 177 -22.43 6.51 -8.89
N THR A 178 -21.42 5.65 -8.74
CA THR A 178 -21.19 4.52 -9.65
C THR A 178 -21.73 3.21 -9.09
N ASN A 179 -22.28 3.23 -7.87
CA ASN A 179 -22.71 2.04 -7.15
C ASN A 179 -21.60 0.97 -7.10
N ASP A 180 -20.35 1.39 -6.87
CA ASP A 180 -19.18 0.52 -6.91
C ASP A 180 -18.48 0.47 -5.55
N PHE A 181 -17.96 -0.70 -5.21
CA PHE A 181 -17.17 -0.93 -4.01
C PHE A 181 -15.81 -1.52 -4.41
N PRO A 182 -14.83 -0.67 -4.80
CA PRO A 182 -13.57 -1.11 -5.39
C PRO A 182 -12.83 -2.21 -4.62
N LEU A 183 -12.84 -2.14 -3.28
CA LEU A 183 -12.17 -3.13 -2.43
C LEU A 183 -12.74 -4.55 -2.63
N TYR A 184 -14.05 -4.69 -2.82
CA TYR A 184 -14.68 -5.98 -3.08
C TYR A 184 -14.63 -6.35 -4.56
N THR A 185 -14.93 -5.39 -5.45
CA THR A 185 -14.94 -5.58 -6.90
C THR A 185 -13.60 -6.08 -7.41
N GLU A 186 -12.48 -5.56 -6.89
CA GLU A 186 -11.15 -6.05 -7.26
C GLU A 186 -10.79 -7.38 -6.57
N ALA A 187 -11.19 -7.60 -5.32
CA ALA A 187 -10.89 -8.83 -4.60
C ALA A 187 -11.58 -10.06 -5.20
N ILE A 188 -12.85 -9.94 -5.60
CA ILE A 188 -13.64 -11.08 -6.06
C ILE A 188 -13.16 -11.68 -7.39
N LYS A 189 -12.36 -10.93 -8.16
CA LYS A 189 -11.69 -11.42 -9.38
C LYS A 189 -10.78 -12.62 -9.13
N PHE A 190 -10.37 -12.80 -7.87
CA PHE A 190 -9.49 -13.87 -7.42
C PHE A 190 -10.24 -14.98 -6.66
N PHE A 191 -11.57 -14.97 -6.67
CA PHE A 191 -12.39 -15.92 -5.91
C PHE A 191 -12.10 -17.39 -6.26
N ASN A 192 -11.95 -17.67 -7.56
CA ASN A 192 -11.62 -19.00 -8.09
C ASN A 192 -10.13 -19.17 -8.43
N HIS A 193 -9.24 -18.42 -7.77
CA HIS A 193 -7.80 -18.52 -8.03
C HIS A 193 -7.24 -19.90 -7.67
N ASN A 194 -6.24 -20.42 -8.42
CA ASN A 194 -5.70 -21.78 -8.22
C ASN A 194 -5.00 -21.98 -6.87
N GLU A 195 -4.34 -20.93 -6.35
CA GLU A 195 -3.66 -20.98 -5.05
C GLU A 195 -4.65 -20.89 -3.89
N SER A 196 -4.60 -21.88 -2.97
CA SER A 196 -5.51 -21.96 -1.82
C SER A 196 -5.42 -20.73 -0.90
N MET A 197 -4.22 -20.23 -0.62
CA MET A 197 -4.02 -19.05 0.23
C MET A 197 -4.70 -17.80 -0.32
N VAL A 198 -4.70 -17.63 -1.64
CA VAL A 198 -5.39 -16.50 -2.31
C VAL A 198 -6.89 -16.62 -2.10
N ARG A 199 -7.47 -17.81 -2.33
CA ARG A 199 -8.90 -18.03 -2.08
C ARG A 199 -9.29 -17.80 -0.63
N ILE A 200 -8.47 -18.25 0.33
CA ILE A 200 -8.69 -18.01 1.76
C ILE A 200 -8.72 -16.52 2.06
N ALA A 201 -7.73 -15.75 1.56
CA ALA A 201 -7.68 -14.31 1.77
C ALA A 201 -8.89 -13.58 1.18
N VAL A 202 -9.32 -13.95 -0.04
CA VAL A 202 -10.51 -13.38 -0.70
C VAL A 202 -11.79 -13.70 0.07
N ARG A 203 -11.91 -14.92 0.62
CA ARG A 203 -13.04 -15.31 1.47
C ARG A 203 -13.07 -14.53 2.78
N THR A 204 -11.93 -14.39 3.45
CA THR A 204 -11.84 -13.54 4.66
C THR A 204 -12.23 -12.10 4.36
N LEU A 205 -11.73 -11.53 3.27
CA LEU A 205 -12.10 -10.19 2.83
C LEU A 205 -13.60 -10.08 2.58
N THR A 206 -14.18 -11.05 1.87
CA THR A 206 -15.62 -11.11 1.60
C THR A 206 -16.40 -11.11 2.91
N LEU A 207 -16.02 -11.93 3.89
CA LEU A 207 -16.68 -11.96 5.20
C LEU A 207 -16.57 -10.61 5.93
N ASN A 208 -15.41 -9.96 5.90
CA ASN A 208 -15.23 -8.64 6.54
C ASN A 208 -16.11 -7.56 5.89
N VAL A 209 -16.17 -7.54 4.56
CA VAL A 209 -17.06 -6.64 3.82
C VAL A 209 -18.52 -6.87 4.18
N PHE A 210 -18.94 -8.13 4.32
CA PHE A 210 -20.31 -8.45 4.68
C PHE A 210 -20.64 -8.21 6.16
N LYS A 211 -19.65 -8.31 7.05
CA LYS A 211 -19.79 -7.97 8.48
C LYS A 211 -19.99 -6.47 8.71
N GLY A 212 -19.34 -5.62 7.94
CA GLY A 212 -19.40 -4.16 8.09
C GLY A 212 -20.64 -3.47 7.51
N LYS A 213 -21.69 -4.20 7.11
CA LYS A 213 -22.77 -3.64 6.27
C LYS A 213 -23.91 -2.94 7.03
N PRO A 214 -24.33 -1.77 6.52
CA PRO A 214 -25.74 -1.37 6.38
C PRO A 214 -26.42 -2.08 5.19
N VAL A 215 -27.73 -2.34 5.29
CA VAL A 215 -28.56 -3.14 4.35
C VAL A 215 -28.42 -2.73 2.87
N SER A 216 -28.19 -1.45 2.58
CA SER A 216 -28.10 -0.89 1.23
C SER A 216 -26.95 -1.44 0.38
N PHE A 217 -25.90 -1.99 1.01
CA PHE A 217 -24.73 -2.56 0.33
C PHE A 217 -24.96 -3.97 -0.20
N SER A 218 -26.04 -4.63 0.21
CA SER A 218 -26.27 -6.04 -0.12
C SER A 218 -26.56 -6.26 -1.59
N LEU A 219 -27.30 -5.36 -2.25
CA LEU A 219 -27.59 -5.46 -3.68
C LEU A 219 -26.33 -5.35 -4.53
N VAL A 220 -25.49 -4.33 -4.27
CA VAL A 220 -24.25 -4.08 -5.02
C VAL A 220 -23.33 -5.30 -4.98
N LEU A 221 -23.15 -5.85 -3.79
CA LEU A 221 -22.25 -6.97 -3.57
C LEU A 221 -22.80 -8.27 -4.19
N GLN A 222 -24.12 -8.45 -4.23
CA GLN A 222 -24.75 -9.58 -4.91
C GLN A 222 -24.62 -9.47 -6.44
N THR A 223 -24.86 -8.29 -7.02
CA THR A 223 -24.70 -8.05 -8.46
C THR A 223 -23.25 -8.25 -8.91
N THR A 224 -22.28 -7.73 -8.15
CA THR A 224 -20.85 -7.89 -8.46
C THR A 224 -20.40 -9.35 -8.37
N ALA A 225 -20.91 -10.11 -7.39
CA ALA A 225 -20.60 -11.54 -7.28
C ALA A 225 -21.21 -12.36 -8.43
N HIS A 226 -22.44 -12.05 -8.83
CA HIS A 226 -23.13 -12.73 -9.93
C HIS A 226 -22.41 -12.54 -11.27
N ASN A 227 -21.93 -11.33 -11.55
CA ASN A 227 -21.20 -11.01 -12.78
C ASN A 227 -19.80 -11.66 -12.89
N GLN A 228 -19.32 -12.34 -11.84
CA GLN A 228 -18.03 -13.04 -11.83
C GLN A 228 -18.17 -14.57 -11.74
N GLN A 229 -19.40 -15.09 -11.77
CA GLN A 229 -19.65 -16.49 -12.01
C GLN A 229 -19.58 -16.76 -13.53
N PRO A 230 -18.90 -17.84 -13.97
CA PRO A 230 -18.85 -18.21 -15.38
C PRO A 230 -20.22 -18.62 -15.93
#